data_AF-A0AAD8WHU0-F1
#
_entry.id   AF-A0AAD8WHU0-F1
#
_cell.length_a   1.000
_cell.length_b   1.000
_cell.length_c   1.000
_cell.angle_alpha   90.00
_cell.angle_beta   90.00
_cell.angle_gamma   90.00
#
_symmetry.space_group_name_H-M   'P 1'
#
loop_
_entity.id
_entity.type
_entity.pdbx_description
1 polymer ?
#
loop_
_entity_poly.entity_id
_entity_poly.type
_entity_poly.pdbx_seq_one_letter_code
_entity_poly.pdbx_strand_id
1 'polypeptide(L)'
;MDGPVRPGAMKESASRIALCDRHKKPVRGHCIFWAVENSVQPWVRALNPGQLKAAVESRIKSLVSRYNGRFPCYEVNNEMLHGSFFRQRLGDDI
;
A
#
# COMPACT_ATOMS: atom_id res chain seq x y z
N MET A 1 4.25 -12.93 2.16
CA MET A 1 4.03 -12.77 3.62
C MET A 1 3.57 -11.34 3.84
N ASP A 2 2.31 -11.13 4.24
CA ASP A 2 1.87 -9.82 4.72
C ASP A 2 2.45 -9.63 6.13
N GLY A 3 3.27 -8.60 6.34
CA GLY A 3 3.85 -8.31 7.65
C GLY A 3 2.82 -7.80 8.66
N PRO A 4 3.23 -7.56 9.91
CA PRO A 4 2.31 -7.19 10.98
C PRO A 4 1.59 -5.88 10.64
N VAL A 5 0.26 -5.97 10.49
CA VAL A 5 -0.62 -4.81 10.39
C VAL A 5 -0.73 -4.19 11.78
N ARG A 6 -0.59 -2.87 11.88
CA ARG A 6 -0.82 -2.16 13.15
C ARG A 6 -2.19 -2.57 13.72
N PRO A 7 -2.28 -2.98 14.99
CA PRO A 7 -3.55 -3.33 15.61
C PRO A 7 -4.58 -2.21 15.40
N GLY A 8 -5.78 -2.55 14.95
CA GLY A 8 -6.87 -1.59 14.73
C GLY A 8 -6.89 -0.86 13.38
N ALA A 9 -5.78 -0.76 12.65
CA ALA A 9 -5.72 0.02 11.39
C ALA A 9 -6.74 -0.42 10.32
N MET A 10 -7.02 -1.73 10.25
CA MET A 10 -8.03 -2.28 9.34
C MET A 10 -9.46 -1.91 9.78
N LYS A 11 -9.73 -1.90 11.09
CA LYS A 11 -11.04 -1.52 11.65
C LYS A 11 -11.32 -0.03 11.43
N GLU A 12 -10.30 0.81 11.63
CA GLU A 12 -10.40 2.25 11.39
C GLU A 12 -10.67 2.55 9.91
N SER A 13 -9.92 1.90 9.01
CA SER A 13 -10.11 2.05 7.57
C SER A 13 -11.53 1.63 7.14
N ALA A 14 -12.02 0.49 7.63
CA ALA A 14 -13.38 0.03 7.37
C ALA A 14 -14.44 1.01 7.87
N SER A 15 -14.25 1.60 9.07
CA SER A 15 -15.16 2.61 9.63
C SER A 15 -15.23 3.87 8.75
N ARG A 16 -14.09 4.35 8.23
CA ARG A 16 -14.04 5.51 7.32
C ARG A 16 -14.73 5.23 5.99
N ILE A 17 -14.51 4.03 5.43
CA ILE A 17 -15.18 3.54 4.23
C ILE A 17 -16.70 3.55 4.43
N ALA A 18 -17.18 2.99 5.55
CA ALA A 18 -18.60 2.96 5.88
C ALA A 18 -19.20 4.36 6.08
N LEU A 19 -18.46 5.29 6.68
CA LEU A 19 -18.88 6.69 6.80
C LEU A 19 -19.09 7.32 5.41
N CYS A 20 -18.12 7.16 4.50
CA CYS A 20 -18.23 7.69 3.14
C CYS A 20 -19.41 7.10 2.38
N ASP A 21 -19.70 5.80 2.55
CA ASP A 21 -20.87 5.15 1.96
C ASP A 21 -22.18 5.77 2.43
N ARG A 22 -22.32 6.00 3.75
CA ARG A 22 -23.51 6.65 4.31
C ARG A 22 -23.77 8.03 3.70
N HIS A 23 -22.71 8.74 3.34
CA HIS A 23 -22.79 10.07 2.74
C HIS A 23 -22.70 10.07 1.21
N LYS A 24 -22.71 8.90 0.57
CA LYS A 24 -22.58 8.73 -0.89
C LYS A 24 -21.35 9.45 -1.46
N LYS A 25 -20.24 9.41 -0.73
CA LYS A 25 -18.96 10.00 -1.16
C LYS A 25 -18.02 8.92 -1.68
N PRO A 26 -17.45 9.08 -2.90
CA PRO A 26 -16.45 8.15 -3.39
C PRO A 26 -15.18 8.23 -2.53
N VAL A 27 -14.50 7.09 -2.38
CA VAL A 27 -13.25 6.98 -1.62
C VAL A 27 -12.10 6.70 -2.57
N ARG A 28 -11.00 7.43 -2.44
CA ARG A 28 -9.74 7.17 -3.15
C ARG A 28 -8.84 6.30 -2.27
N GLY A 29 -8.26 5.25 -2.87
CA GLY A 29 -7.26 4.44 -2.18
C GLY A 29 -5.91 5.18 -2.12
N HIS A 30 -5.55 5.71 -0.97
CA HIS A 30 -4.27 6.41 -0.73
C HIS A 30 -3.49 5.71 0.40
N CYS A 31 -2.32 5.14 0.16
CA CYS A 31 -1.73 4.68 -1.10
C CYS A 31 -1.30 3.21 -0.93
N ILE A 32 -0.92 2.53 -2.01
CA ILE A 32 -0.45 1.14 -1.95
C ILE A 32 1.03 1.10 -1.54
N PHE A 33 1.85 1.92 -2.19
CA PHE A 33 3.28 2.09 -1.92
C PHE A 33 3.64 3.58 -1.78
N TRP A 34 4.65 3.86 -0.97
CA TRP A 34 5.19 5.20 -0.74
C TRP A 34 6.70 5.17 -0.95
N ALA A 35 7.22 5.97 -1.89
CA ALA A 35 8.62 5.86 -2.33
C ALA A 35 9.64 6.45 -1.34
N VAL A 36 9.20 7.32 -0.42
CA VAL A 36 10.00 7.89 0.67
C VAL A 36 10.25 6.85 1.76
N GLU A 37 11.52 6.54 2.03
CA GLU A 37 11.94 5.46 2.94
C GLU A 37 11.37 5.59 4.36
N ASN A 38 11.26 6.81 4.88
CA ASN A 38 10.72 7.05 6.23
C ASN A 38 9.24 6.67 6.36
N SER A 39 8.51 6.61 5.25
CA SER A 39 7.11 6.15 5.19
C SER A 39 7.00 4.62 5.11
N VAL A 40 8.12 3.91 4.92
CA VAL A 40 8.18 2.45 4.77
C VAL A 40 8.38 1.79 6.14
N GLN A 41 7.60 0.75 6.41
CA GLN A 41 7.60 0.05 7.69
C GLN A 41 8.98 -0.58 7.96
N PRO A 42 9.49 -0.57 9.21
CA PRO A 42 10.81 -1.11 9.53
C PRO A 42 11.03 -2.55 9.06
N TRP A 43 10.00 -3.41 9.16
CA TRP A 43 10.09 -4.81 8.71
C TRP A 43 10.22 -4.94 7.19
N VAL A 44 9.65 -4.02 6.41
CA VAL A 44 9.80 -3.98 4.94
C VAL A 44 11.21 -3.52 4.58
N ARG A 45 11.74 -2.53 5.30
CA ARG A 45 13.12 -2.05 5.12
C ARG A 45 14.16 -3.14 5.41
N ALA A 46 13.87 -4.04 6.35
CA ALA A 46 14.75 -5.17 6.66
C ALA A 46 14.75 -6.31 5.62
N LEU A 47 13.85 -6.31 4.64
CA LEU A 47 13.79 -7.37 3.61
C LEU A 47 14.94 -7.26 2.61
N ASN A 48 15.47 -8.40 2.17
CA ASN A 48 16.38 -8.45 1.03
C ASN A 48 15.60 -8.25 -0.30
N PRO A 49 16.27 -8.00 -1.45
CA PRO A 49 15.60 -7.68 -2.71
C PRO A 49 14.57 -8.72 -3.18
N GLY A 50 14.89 -10.01 -3.07
CA GLY A 50 13.97 -11.09 -3.47
C GLY A 50 12.73 -11.17 -2.57
N GLN A 51 12.92 -11.04 -1.26
CA GLN A 51 11.82 -10.97 -0.30
C GLN A 51 10.96 -9.72 -0.48
N LEU A 52 11.61 -8.58 -0.78
CA LEU A 52 10.93 -7.32 -1.04
C LEU A 52 10.05 -7.42 -2.29
N LYS A 53 10.58 -7.97 -3.39
CA LYS A 53 9.80 -8.23 -4.61
C LYS A 53 8.56 -9.08 -4.32
N ALA A 54 8.75 -10.20 -3.63
CA ALA A 54 7.65 -11.08 -3.24
C ALA A 54 6.62 -10.38 -2.33
N ALA A 55 7.07 -9.52 -1.42
CA ALA A 55 6.19 -8.74 -0.55
C ALA A 55 5.39 -7.68 -1.32
N VAL A 56 6.02 -6.98 -2.28
CA VAL A 56 5.37 -6.01 -3.18
C VAL A 56 4.29 -6.69 -4.01
N GLU A 57 4.61 -7.81 -4.66
CA GLU A 57 3.65 -8.58 -5.46
C GLU A 57 2.50 -9.13 -4.61
N SER A 58 2.79 -9.67 -3.43
CA SER A 58 1.79 -10.15 -2.48
C SER A 58 0.84 -9.02 -2.06
N ARG A 59 1.40 -7.84 -1.78
CA ARG A 59 0.64 -6.67 -1.31
C ARG A 59 -0.33 -6.16 -2.37
N ILE A 60 0.12 -5.99 -3.61
CA ILE A 60 -0.76 -5.49 -4.66
C ILE A 60 -1.87 -6.50 -4.98
N LYS A 61 -1.55 -7.79 -5.07
CA LYS A 61 -2.53 -8.86 -5.29
C LYS A 61 -3.55 -8.93 -4.16
N SER A 62 -3.12 -8.92 -2.91
CA SER A 62 -4.03 -9.04 -1.75
C SER A 62 -4.94 -7.81 -1.60
N LEU A 63 -4.40 -6.61 -1.81
CA LEU A 63 -5.16 -5.37 -1.65
C LEU A 63 -6.18 -5.16 -2.77
N VAL A 64 -5.77 -5.35 -4.03
CA VAL A 64 -6.67 -5.19 -5.18
C VAL A 64 -7.76 -6.25 -5.15
N SER A 65 -7.43 -7.50 -4.80
CA SER A 65 -8.45 -8.55 -4.66
C SER A 65 -9.45 -8.25 -3.55
N ARG A 66 -9.00 -7.75 -2.40
CA ARG A 66 -9.86 -7.43 -1.25
C ARG A 66 -10.83 -6.29 -1.54
N TYR A 67 -10.39 -5.30 -2.31
CA TYR A 67 -11.16 -4.08 -2.59
C TYR A 67 -11.59 -3.99 -4.06
N ASN A 68 -11.72 -5.13 -4.73
CA ASN A 68 -12.12 -5.17 -6.13
C ASN A 68 -13.46 -4.44 -6.33
N GLY A 69 -13.52 -3.51 -7.28
CA GLY A 69 -14.69 -2.68 -7.56
C GLY A 69 -15.05 -1.66 -6.46
N ARG A 70 -14.27 -1.56 -5.37
CA ARG A 70 -14.59 -0.67 -4.24
C ARG A 70 -14.17 0.77 -4.45
N PHE A 71 -12.98 0.98 -5.03
CA PHE A 71 -12.42 2.32 -5.23
C PHE A 71 -12.30 2.63 -6.72
N PRO A 72 -12.74 3.81 -7.18
CA PRO A 72 -12.63 4.22 -8.58
C PRO A 72 -11.19 4.52 -9.00
N CYS A 73 -10.31 4.86 -8.05
CA CYS A 73 -8.89 5.12 -8.32
C CYS A 73 -8.01 4.79 -7.10
N TYR A 74 -6.77 4.41 -7.38
CA TYR A 74 -5.72 4.14 -6.41
C TYR A 74 -4.50 5.00 -6.70
N GLU A 75 -3.83 5.44 -5.64
CA GLU A 75 -2.44 5.86 -5.71
C GLU A 75 -1.55 4.63 -5.52
N VAL A 76 -0.99 4.13 -6.61
CA VAL A 76 -0.19 2.91 -6.59
C VAL A 76 1.17 3.16 -5.93
N ASN A 77 1.94 4.14 -6.43
CA ASN A 77 3.23 4.52 -5.85
C ASN A 77 3.29 6.04 -5.68
N ASN A 78 3.27 6.50 -4.43
CA ASN A 78 3.23 7.92 -4.09
C ASN A 78 4.65 8.51 -3.91
N GLU A 79 4.78 9.81 -4.20
CA GLU A 79 5.97 10.64 -3.91
C GLU A 79 7.30 10.18 -4.53
N MET A 80 7.27 9.63 -5.74
CA MET A 80 8.47 9.18 -6.46
C MET A 80 9.47 10.30 -6.81
N LEU A 81 9.08 11.58 -6.71
CA LEU A 81 9.99 12.71 -6.91
C LEU A 81 10.94 12.92 -5.72
N HIS A 82 10.50 12.58 -4.51
CA HIS A 82 11.26 12.78 -3.27
C HIS A 82 11.83 11.48 -2.70
N GLY A 83 11.35 10.34 -3.19
CA GLY A 83 11.78 9.03 -2.73
C GLY A 83 11.93 8.05 -3.89
N SER A 84 12.83 7.11 -3.72
CA SER A 84 13.08 6.05 -4.70
C SER A 84 13.32 4.70 -4.03
N PHE A 85 12.78 4.48 -2.82
CA PHE A 85 13.05 3.29 -2.00
C PHE A 85 12.86 1.98 -2.78
N PHE A 86 11.71 1.79 -3.42
CA PHE A 86 11.44 0.55 -4.17
C PHE A 86 12.31 0.44 -5.42
N ARG A 87 12.48 1.54 -6.16
CA ARG A 87 13.32 1.60 -7.37
C ARG A 87 14.79 1.29 -7.07
N GLN A 88 15.37 1.90 -6.05
CA GLN A 88 16.77 1.68 -5.66
C GLN A 88 17.05 0.23 -5.25
N ARG A 89 16.05 -0.48 -4.71
CA ARG A 89 16.24 -1.85 -4.20
C ARG A 89 15.80 -2.94 -5.16
N LEU A 90 14.97 -2.62 -6.15
CA LEU A 90 14.38 -3.59 -7.08
C LEU A 90 14.79 -3.36 -8.54
N GLY A 91 15.42 -2.21 -8.84
CA GLY A 91 15.80 -1.82 -10.19
C GLY A 91 14.67 -1.11 -10.95
N ASP A 92 14.94 -0.83 -12.22
CA ASP A 92 14.04 -0.09 -13.11
C ASP A 92 12.98 -0.98 -13.80
N ASP A 93 13.13 -2.31 -13.69
CA ASP A 93 12.24 -3.31 -14.31
C ASP A 93 11.09 -3.77 -13.39
N ILE A 94 10.80 -3.00 -12.32
CA ILE A 94 9.70 -3.24 -11.36
C ILE A 94 8.66 -2.13 -11.41
#